data_AF-A0A836XET3-F1
#
_entry.id   AF-A0A836XET3-F1
#
_cell.length_a   1.000
_cell.length_b   1.000
_cell.length_c   1.000
_cell.angle_alpha   90.00
_cell.angle_beta   90.00
_cell.angle_gamma   90.00
#
_symmetry.space_group_name_H-M   'P 1'
#
loop_
_entity.id
_entity.type
_entity.pdbx_description
1 polymer ?
#
loop_
_entity_poly.entity_id
_entity_poly.type
_entity_poly.pdbx_seq_one_letter_code
_entity_poly.pdbx_strand_id
1 'polypeptide(L)'
;MGRRLLFFGFGALISISFLSLGPENRLKSTFYEYVNYYNPEKRVVSQLLQKEHDIIYTNNDSSEIANFLEGSWVNHELTNKESYPQIFVLDNLVKEIPSRLKVRFYNKEERKSEGERKRYSKAVFQEIETGITLSKRSYKSYYSLIGIFFLIMIPVSLLVRKLIKKSSS
;
A
#
# COMPACT_ATOMS: atom_id res chain seq x y z
N MET A 1 25.66 31.78 -8.16
CA MET A 1 24.63 30.73 -8.00
C MET A 1 24.92 29.76 -6.84
N GLY A 2 26.18 29.36 -6.57
CA GLY A 2 26.52 28.41 -5.49
C GLY A 2 26.02 28.80 -4.08
N ARG A 3 26.09 30.08 -3.70
CA ARG A 3 25.50 30.57 -2.43
C ARG A 3 23.98 30.32 -2.33
N ARG A 4 23.23 30.51 -3.41
CA ARG A 4 21.76 30.26 -3.43
C ARG A 4 21.44 28.77 -3.33
N LEU A 5 22.27 27.90 -3.93
CA LEU A 5 22.12 26.45 -3.84
C LEU A 5 22.47 25.94 -2.44
N LEU A 6 23.45 26.55 -1.77
CA LEU A 6 23.80 26.30 -0.37
C LEU A 6 22.65 26.66 0.57
N PHE A 7 22.04 27.84 0.42
CA PHE A 7 20.88 28.23 1.22
C PHE A 7 19.65 27.34 0.95
N PHE A 8 19.46 26.90 -0.29
CA PHE A 8 18.41 25.94 -0.63
C PHE A 8 18.65 24.57 0.00
N GLY A 9 19.87 24.02 -0.11
CA GLY A 9 20.25 22.76 0.51
C GLY A 9 20.17 22.80 2.03
N PHE A 10 20.57 23.92 2.64
CA PHE A 10 20.48 24.14 4.09
C PHE A 10 19.02 24.26 4.55
N GLY A 11 18.18 24.99 3.81
CA GLY A 11 16.73 25.06 4.07
C GLY A 11 16.04 23.70 3.92
N ALA A 12 16.43 22.90 2.93
CA ALA A 12 15.94 21.54 2.76
C ALA A 12 16.37 20.61 3.91
N LEU A 13 17.62 20.70 4.37
CA LEU A 13 18.12 19.93 5.51
C LEU A 13 17.45 20.31 6.83
N ILE A 14 17.21 21.61 7.05
CA ILE A 14 16.46 22.10 8.20
C ILE A 14 15.02 21.56 8.15
N SER A 15 14.36 21.61 6.99
CA SER A 15 13.01 21.06 6.80
C SER A 15 12.95 19.56 7.11
N ILE A 16 13.91 18.77 6.58
CA ILE A 16 14.03 17.33 6.87
C ILE A 16 14.23 17.07 8.37
N SER A 17 15.08 17.88 9.02
CA SER A 17 15.37 17.76 10.45
C SER A 17 14.14 18.09 11.31
N PHE A 18 13.38 19.14 10.97
CA PHE A 18 12.12 19.48 11.63
C PHE A 18 11.04 18.42 11.41
N LEU A 19 10.96 17.82 10.21
CA LEU A 19 10.08 16.69 9.94
C LEU A 19 10.48 15.41 10.71
N SER A 20 11.74 15.28 11.12
CA SER A 20 12.23 14.11 11.87
C SER A 20 12.22 14.27 13.39
N LEU A 21 12.20 15.51 13.92
CA LEU A 21 12.33 15.82 15.36
C LEU A 21 10.98 15.99 16.11
N GLY A 22 9.85 15.59 15.49
CA GLY A 22 8.55 15.58 16.15
C GLY A 22 8.35 14.38 17.11
N PRO A 23 7.40 14.46 18.06
CA PRO A 23 7.03 13.35 18.95
C PRO A 23 6.59 12.09 18.18
N GLU A 24 6.08 12.29 16.96
CA GLU A 24 6.00 11.27 15.92
C GLU A 24 6.95 11.69 14.78
N ASN A 25 7.80 10.76 14.33
CA ASN A 25 8.70 11.00 13.20
C ASN A 25 7.87 11.07 11.90
N ARG A 26 7.37 12.27 11.59
CA ARG A 26 6.47 12.53 10.45
C ARG A 26 7.15 12.23 9.12
N LEU A 27 8.46 12.45 9.01
CA LEU A 27 9.23 12.05 7.84
C LEU A 27 9.13 10.54 7.60
N LYS A 28 9.32 9.77 8.67
CA LYS A 28 9.25 8.30 8.66
C LYS A 28 7.83 7.84 8.30
N SER A 29 6.79 8.40 8.90
CA SER A 29 5.40 7.99 8.60
C SER A 29 5.00 8.32 7.17
N THR A 30 5.24 9.54 6.70
CA THR A 30 4.94 9.94 5.32
C THR A 30 5.75 9.12 4.30
N PHE A 31 7.01 8.80 4.60
CA PHE A 31 7.80 7.91 3.76
C PHE A 31 7.19 6.49 3.71
N TYR A 32 6.79 5.93 4.84
CA TYR A 32 6.13 4.62 4.86
C TYR A 32 4.78 4.65 4.14
N GLU A 33 3.98 5.70 4.29
CA GLU A 33 2.73 5.86 3.54
C GLU A 33 2.98 5.91 2.03
N TYR A 34 3.99 6.67 1.60
CA TYR A 34 4.40 6.71 0.20
C TYR A 34 4.82 5.33 -0.30
N VAL A 35 5.71 4.63 0.41
CA VAL A 35 6.14 3.27 0.05
C VAL A 35 4.95 2.30 0.03
N ASN A 36 4.07 2.38 1.03
CA ASN A 36 2.90 1.52 1.16
C ASN A 36 1.86 1.78 0.06
N TYR A 37 1.74 3.02 -0.43
CA TYR A 37 0.86 3.35 -1.56
C TYR A 37 1.25 2.59 -2.82
N TYR A 38 2.56 2.46 -3.09
CA TYR A 38 3.06 1.70 -4.23
C TYR A 38 3.08 0.18 -4.00
N ASN A 39 3.01 -0.27 -2.75
CA ASN A 39 2.84 -1.68 -2.41
C ASN A 39 1.41 -2.15 -2.78
N PRO A 40 1.24 -3.02 -3.79
CA PRO A 40 -0.07 -3.45 -4.25
C PRO A 40 -0.82 -4.28 -3.20
N GLU A 41 -0.09 -5.05 -2.37
CA GLU A 41 -0.69 -5.91 -1.35
C GLU A 41 -1.31 -5.05 -0.26
N LYS A 42 -0.53 -4.09 0.27
CA LYS A 42 -1.02 -3.14 1.27
C LYS A 42 -2.18 -2.29 0.76
N ARG A 43 -2.17 -1.93 -0.53
CA ARG A 43 -3.27 -1.20 -1.15
C ARG A 43 -4.55 -2.03 -1.24
N VAL A 44 -4.47 -3.32 -1.58
CA VAL A 44 -5.63 -4.21 -1.57
C VAL A 44 -6.16 -4.38 -0.14
N VAL A 45 -5.28 -4.66 0.83
CA VAL A 45 -5.68 -4.78 2.25
C VAL A 45 -6.32 -3.48 2.76
N SER A 46 -5.73 -2.33 2.44
CA SER A 46 -6.27 -1.01 2.79
C SER A 46 -7.63 -0.74 2.18
N GLN A 47 -7.87 -1.19 0.94
CA GLN A 47 -9.16 -1.06 0.28
C GLN A 47 -10.22 -1.94 0.97
N LEU A 48 -9.86 -3.16 1.37
CA LEU A 48 -10.78 -4.07 2.04
C LEU A 48 -11.16 -3.59 3.45
N LEU A 49 -10.23 -2.94 4.16
CA LEU A 49 -10.41 -2.46 5.54
C LEU A 49 -10.79 -0.97 5.66
N GLN A 50 -11.23 -0.35 4.58
CA GLN A 50 -11.58 1.08 4.60
C GLN A 50 -12.75 1.31 5.57
N LYS A 51 -12.64 2.35 6.43
CA LYS A 51 -13.60 2.62 7.52
C LYS A 51 -15.05 2.87 7.08
N GLU A 52 -15.23 3.27 5.83
CA GLU A 52 -16.54 3.54 5.23
C GLU A 52 -17.25 2.26 4.75
N HIS A 53 -16.57 1.11 4.78
CA HIS A 53 -17.11 -0.15 4.30
C HIS A 53 -17.81 -0.93 5.40
N ASP A 54 -18.92 -1.57 5.05
CA ASP A 54 -19.53 -2.60 5.89
C ASP A 54 -18.64 -3.85 5.84
N ILE A 55 -17.95 -4.13 6.95
CA ILE A 55 -17.09 -5.31 7.08
C ILE A 55 -17.88 -6.42 7.77
N ILE A 56 -17.98 -7.57 7.09
CA ILE A 56 -18.64 -8.77 7.62
C ILE A 56 -17.62 -9.87 7.75
N TYR A 57 -17.51 -10.42 8.95
CA TYR A 57 -16.72 -11.61 9.24
C TYR A 57 -17.67 -12.81 9.37
N THR A 58 -17.38 -13.89 8.64
CA THR A 58 -18.28 -15.06 8.61
C THR A 58 -17.99 -16.02 9.77
N ASN A 59 -16.73 -16.49 9.86
CA ASN A 59 -16.33 -17.55 10.79
C ASN A 59 -15.08 -17.21 11.63
N ASN A 60 -14.46 -16.04 11.42
CA ASN A 60 -13.27 -15.61 12.14
C ASN A 60 -13.55 -14.28 12.83
N ASP A 61 -12.82 -13.99 13.91
CA ASP A 61 -12.91 -12.70 14.57
C ASP A 61 -12.13 -11.61 13.83
N SER A 62 -12.48 -10.34 14.11
CA SER A 62 -11.79 -9.19 13.54
C SER A 62 -10.28 -9.19 13.84
N SER A 63 -9.89 -9.68 15.03
CA SER A 63 -8.49 -9.79 15.45
C SER A 63 -7.74 -10.88 14.68
N GLU A 64 -8.38 -12.01 14.42
CA GLU A 64 -7.80 -13.12 13.64
C GLU A 64 -7.59 -12.70 12.19
N ILE A 65 -8.57 -12.01 11.61
CA ILE A 65 -8.46 -11.46 10.26
C ILE A 65 -7.38 -10.39 10.20
N ALA A 66 -7.29 -9.48 11.18
CA ALA A 66 -6.22 -8.49 11.23
C ALA A 66 -4.83 -9.15 11.28
N ASN A 67 -4.66 -10.17 12.13
CA ASN A 67 -3.43 -10.95 12.22
C ASN A 67 -3.11 -11.69 10.92
N PHE A 68 -4.12 -12.26 10.26
CA PHE A 68 -3.94 -12.90 8.95
C PHE A 68 -3.52 -11.90 7.88
N LEU A 69 -4.10 -10.70 7.88
CA LEU A 69 -3.80 -9.69 6.86
C LEU A 69 -2.37 -9.15 6.99
N GLU A 70 -1.80 -9.20 8.20
CA GLU A 70 -0.40 -8.85 8.42
C GLU A 70 0.54 -9.83 7.70
N GLY A 71 1.30 -9.30 6.74
CA GLY A 71 2.24 -10.09 5.93
C GLY A 71 1.60 -10.85 4.76
N SER A 72 0.26 -10.81 4.61
CA SER A 72 -0.44 -11.42 3.49
C SER A 72 -0.07 -10.80 2.13
N TRP A 73 -0.21 -11.58 1.06
CA TRP A 73 -0.07 -11.10 -0.31
C TRP A 73 -1.25 -11.53 -1.18
N VAL A 74 -1.44 -10.82 -2.29
CA VAL A 74 -2.54 -11.08 -3.22
C VAL A 74 -2.19 -12.28 -4.09
N ASN A 75 -3.08 -13.27 -4.10
CA ASN A 75 -3.05 -14.35 -5.05
C ASN A 75 -3.66 -13.86 -6.38
N HIS A 76 -2.80 -13.54 -7.34
CA HIS A 76 -3.20 -12.98 -8.62
C HIS A 76 -3.88 -13.98 -9.57
N GLU A 77 -3.72 -15.28 -9.33
CA GLU A 77 -4.31 -16.34 -10.16
C GLU A 77 -5.78 -16.56 -9.79
N LEU A 78 -6.10 -16.52 -8.50
CA LEU A 78 -7.45 -16.78 -7.99
C LEU A 78 -8.27 -15.50 -7.76
N THR A 79 -7.63 -14.33 -7.68
CA THR A 79 -8.31 -13.04 -7.57
C THR A 79 -9.01 -12.68 -8.88
N ASN A 80 -10.31 -12.42 -8.82
CA ASN A 80 -11.11 -11.94 -9.94
C ASN A 80 -11.66 -10.55 -9.66
N LYS A 81 -11.11 -9.53 -10.32
CA LYS A 81 -11.54 -8.13 -10.17
C LYS A 81 -12.65 -7.71 -11.14
N GLU A 82 -12.91 -8.54 -12.15
CA GLU A 82 -13.87 -8.27 -13.22
C GLU A 82 -15.27 -8.79 -12.84
N SER A 83 -15.35 -9.77 -11.93
CA SER A 83 -16.61 -10.28 -11.40
C SER A 83 -17.29 -9.27 -10.45
N TYR A 84 -18.61 -9.42 -10.30
CA TYR A 84 -19.39 -8.77 -9.24
C TYR A 84 -20.09 -9.82 -8.36
N PRO A 85 -19.81 -9.91 -7.05
CA PRO A 85 -18.80 -9.12 -6.33
C PRO A 85 -17.37 -9.41 -6.83
N GLN A 86 -16.46 -8.46 -6.61
CA GLN A 86 -15.04 -8.68 -6.83
C GLN A 86 -14.55 -9.73 -5.84
N ILE A 87 -13.75 -10.67 -6.30
CA ILE A 87 -13.21 -11.75 -5.49
C ILE A 87 -11.73 -11.46 -5.27
N PHE A 88 -11.36 -11.16 -4.03
CA PHE A 88 -9.96 -11.04 -3.63
C PHE A 88 -9.55 -12.30 -2.88
N VAL A 89 -8.41 -12.86 -3.26
CA VAL A 89 -7.81 -14.00 -2.57
C VAL A 89 -6.45 -13.57 -2.04
N LEU A 90 -6.25 -13.74 -0.75
CA LEU A 90 -5.05 -13.39 -0.02
C LEU A 90 -4.42 -14.66 0.53
N ASP A 91 -3.12 -14.82 0.33
CA ASP A 91 -2.32 -15.94 0.82
C ASP A 91 -1.39 -15.42 1.93
N ASN A 92 -1.16 -16.22 2.96
CA ASN A 92 -0.22 -15.92 4.04
C ASN A 92 0.39 -17.21 4.64
N LEU A 93 1.51 -17.06 5.35
CA LEU A 93 2.13 -18.08 6.19
C LEU A 93 1.93 -17.72 7.66
N VAL A 94 0.79 -18.09 8.23
CA VAL A 94 0.47 -17.80 9.64
C VAL A 94 1.10 -18.88 10.49
N LYS A 95 2.11 -18.53 11.30
CA LYS A 95 2.88 -19.50 12.12
C LYS A 95 3.42 -20.67 11.29
N GLU A 96 3.96 -20.36 10.10
CA GLU A 96 4.48 -21.33 9.12
C GLU A 96 3.43 -22.25 8.48
N ILE A 97 2.16 -22.08 8.82
CA ILE A 97 1.06 -22.82 8.20
C ILE A 97 0.60 -22.06 6.95
N PRO A 98 0.59 -22.71 5.78
CA PRO A 98 0.01 -22.15 4.57
C PRO A 98 -1.48 -21.89 4.75
N SER A 99 -1.86 -20.63 4.64
CA SER A 99 -3.23 -20.19 4.88
C SER A 99 -3.72 -19.26 3.77
N ARG A 100 -5.00 -19.34 3.45
CA ARG A 100 -5.66 -18.50 2.44
C ARG A 100 -6.95 -17.93 2.97
N LEU A 101 -7.20 -16.69 2.59
CA LEU A 101 -8.40 -15.96 2.91
C LEU A 101 -9.04 -15.46 1.62
N LYS A 102 -10.32 -15.75 1.46
CA LYS A 102 -11.13 -15.23 0.36
C LYS A 102 -12.03 -14.12 0.86
N VAL A 103 -12.09 -13.03 0.09
CA VAL A 103 -12.86 -11.84 0.42
C VAL A 103 -13.74 -11.49 -0.77
N ARG A 104 -15.05 -11.38 -0.54
CA ARG A 104 -16.00 -10.90 -1.53
C ARG A 104 -16.21 -9.41 -1.30
N PHE A 105 -15.86 -8.59 -2.28
CA PHE A 105 -15.94 -7.15 -2.22
C PHE A 105 -17.04 -6.63 -3.15
N TYR A 106 -18.04 -6.00 -2.55
CA TYR A 106 -19.16 -5.37 -3.21
C TYR A 106 -18.86 -3.87 -3.27
N ASN A 107 -18.59 -3.36 -4.46
CA ASN A 107 -18.28 -1.95 -4.65
C ASN A 107 -19.54 -1.20 -5.08
N LYS A 108 -19.90 -0.11 -4.37
CA LYS A 108 -21.04 0.76 -4.69
C LYS A 108 -22.38 0.02 -4.80
N GLU A 109 -22.63 -0.92 -3.91
CA GLU A 109 -23.93 -1.58 -3.77
C GLU A 109 -25.00 -0.52 -3.40
N GLU A 110 -26.07 -0.45 -4.19
CA GLU A 110 -27.17 0.50 -3.94
C GLU A 110 -28.15 -0.13 -2.94
N ARG A 111 -28.31 0.53 -1.78
CA ARG A 111 -29.29 0.12 -0.77
C ARG A 111 -30.22 1.29 -0.47
N LYS A 112 -31.52 0.99 -0.37
CA LYS A 112 -32.50 1.95 0.16
C LYS A 112 -32.36 1.99 1.68
N SER A 113 -31.96 3.14 2.21
CA SER A 113 -31.88 3.40 3.65
C SER A 113 -32.63 4.70 3.90
N GLU A 114 -33.65 4.66 4.76
CA GLU A 114 -34.47 5.84 5.13
C GLU A 114 -35.10 6.57 3.93
N GLY A 115 -35.48 5.84 2.88
CA GLY A 115 -36.13 6.41 1.68
C GLY A 115 -35.16 6.98 0.63
N GLU A 116 -33.87 7.17 0.96
CA GLU A 116 -32.83 7.60 0.03
C GLU A 116 -32.03 6.40 -0.53
N ARG A 117 -31.63 6.49 -1.80
CA ARG A 117 -30.68 5.54 -2.39
C ARG A 117 -29.27 5.96 -2.01
N LYS A 118 -28.62 5.20 -1.13
CA LYS A 118 -27.22 5.42 -0.76
C LYS A 118 -26.36 4.26 -1.30
N ARG A 119 -25.16 4.60 -1.74
CA ARG A 119 -24.17 3.65 -2.26
C ARG A 119 -23.22 3.29 -1.14
N TYR A 120 -23.05 2.01 -0.90
CA TYR A 120 -22.13 1.50 0.11
C TYR A 120 -21.19 0.48 -0.51
N SER A 121 -20.02 0.36 0.09
CA SER A 121 -19.09 -0.72 -0.24
C SER A 121 -19.04 -1.68 0.93
N LYS A 122 -18.96 -2.97 0.62
CA LYS A 122 -19.05 -4.05 1.61
C LYS A 122 -17.98 -5.09 1.35
N ALA A 123 -17.29 -5.51 2.40
CA ALA A 123 -16.28 -6.55 2.36
C ALA A 123 -16.74 -7.73 3.22
N VAL A 124 -16.92 -8.90 2.59
CA VAL A 124 -17.29 -10.14 3.28
C VAL A 124 -16.07 -11.04 3.34
N PHE A 125 -15.50 -11.17 4.53
CA PHE A 125 -14.39 -12.04 4.84
C PHE A 125 -14.91 -13.47 5.06
N GLN A 126 -14.42 -14.39 4.23
CA GLN A 126 -14.74 -15.81 4.35
C GLN A 126 -13.80 -16.48 5.36
N GLU A 127 -13.97 -17.79 5.55
CA GLU A 127 -13.12 -18.59 6.43
C GLU A 127 -11.65 -18.60 5.95
N ILE A 128 -10.73 -18.76 6.90
CA ILE A 128 -9.30 -18.92 6.60
C ILE A 128 -9.07 -20.41 6.35
N GLU A 129 -8.77 -20.76 5.11
CA GLU A 129 -8.42 -22.12 4.71
C GLU A 129 -6.96 -22.39 5.07
N THR A 130 -6.65 -23.54 5.66
CA THR A 130 -5.28 -23.94 6.04
C THR A 130 -4.83 -25.18 5.27
N GLY A 131 -3.53 -25.42 5.17
CA GLY A 131 -2.97 -26.63 4.53
C GLY A 131 -3.05 -26.62 3.00
N ILE A 132 -3.12 -25.44 2.41
CA ILE A 132 -3.30 -25.22 0.97
C ILE A 132 -2.00 -24.80 0.27
N THR A 133 -1.93 -24.98 -1.04
CA THR A 133 -0.78 -24.52 -1.85
C THR A 133 -0.87 -23.01 -2.10
N LEU A 134 0.16 -22.27 -1.66
CA LEU A 134 0.22 -20.81 -1.80
C LEU A 134 0.69 -20.38 -3.19
N SER A 135 0.21 -19.22 -3.64
CA SER A 135 0.76 -18.58 -4.83
C SER A 135 2.13 -17.98 -4.57
N LYS A 136 2.91 -17.78 -5.63
CA LYS A 136 4.12 -16.97 -5.56
C LYS A 136 3.77 -15.52 -5.29
N ARG A 137 4.49 -14.91 -4.34
CA ARG A 137 4.40 -13.47 -4.08
C ARG A 137 4.95 -12.68 -5.27
N SER A 138 4.22 -11.66 -5.70
CA SER A 138 4.60 -10.85 -6.87
C SER A 138 5.36 -9.60 -6.46
N TYR A 139 6.58 -9.44 -6.99
CA TYR A 139 7.42 -8.26 -6.73
C TYR A 139 7.44 -7.25 -7.89
N LYS A 140 6.61 -7.45 -8.92
CA LYS A 140 6.63 -6.66 -10.17
C LYS A 140 6.47 -5.16 -9.93
N SER A 141 5.57 -4.78 -9.02
CA SER A 141 5.33 -3.38 -8.64
C SER A 141 6.54 -2.75 -7.94
N TYR A 142 7.25 -3.49 -7.10
CA TYR A 142 8.43 -3.01 -6.40
C TYR A 142 9.57 -2.73 -7.36
N TYR A 143 9.81 -3.64 -8.31
CA TYR A 143 10.81 -3.42 -9.36
C TYR A 143 10.44 -2.24 -10.26
N SER A 144 9.16 -2.05 -10.57
CA SER A 144 8.69 -0.87 -11.31
C SER A 144 8.96 0.43 -10.56
N LEU A 145 8.68 0.48 -9.25
CA LEU A 145 8.96 1.65 -8.40
C LEU A 145 10.46 1.97 -8.35
N ILE A 146 11.29 0.96 -8.13
CA ILE A 146 12.76 1.10 -8.13
C ILE A 146 13.25 1.60 -9.50
N GLY A 147 12.68 1.08 -10.59
CA GLY A 147 12.97 1.53 -11.94
C GLY A 147 12.65 3.01 -12.16
N ILE A 148 11.45 3.47 -11.75
CA ILE A 148 11.06 4.89 -11.82
C ILE A 148 11.99 5.76 -10.97
N PHE A 149 12.33 5.30 -9.77
CA PHE A 149 13.24 6.02 -8.89
C PHE A 149 14.61 6.23 -9.54
N PHE A 150 15.20 5.19 -10.13
CA PHE A 150 16.46 5.32 -10.85
C PHE A 150 16.34 6.19 -12.10
N LEU A 151 15.22 6.09 -12.84
CA LEU A 151 14.96 6.91 -14.02
C LEU A 151 14.93 8.40 -13.70
N ILE A 152 14.46 8.80 -12.51
CA ILE A 152 14.46 10.19 -12.06
C ILE A 152 15.80 10.58 -11.43
N MET A 153 16.34 9.75 -10.55
CA MET A 153 17.54 10.08 -9.76
C MET A 153 18.81 10.14 -10.60
N ILE A 154 18.95 9.28 -11.62
CA ILE A 154 20.16 9.27 -12.46
C ILE A 154 20.28 10.60 -13.24
N PRO A 155 19.29 11.08 -14.01
CA PRO A 155 19.36 12.38 -14.68
C PRO A 155 19.55 13.56 -13.72
N VAL A 156 18.83 13.56 -12.58
CA VAL A 156 18.97 14.62 -11.57
C VAL A 156 20.41 14.66 -11.03
N SER A 157 20.99 13.50 -10.71
CA SER A 157 22.37 13.42 -10.22
C SER A 157 23.39 13.93 -11.27
N LEU A 158 23.19 13.62 -12.55
CA LEU A 158 24.05 14.07 -13.64
C LEU A 158 23.92 15.60 -13.87
N LEU A 159 22.70 16.14 -13.80
CA LEU A 159 22.45 17.58 -13.90
C LEU A 159 23.08 18.35 -12.74
N VAL A 160 22.92 17.87 -11.51
CA VAL A 160 23.56 18.46 -10.32
C VAL A 160 25.08 18.45 -10.48
N ARG A 161 25.66 17.33 -10.93
CA ARG A 161 27.11 17.23 -11.17
C ARG A 161 27.60 18.23 -12.23
N LYS A 162 26.83 18.42 -13.31
CA LYS A 162 27.14 19.39 -14.37
C LYS A 162 27.07 20.85 -13.88
N LEU A 163 26.08 21.17 -13.04
CA LEU A 163 25.91 22.50 -12.45
C LEU A 163 27.04 22.85 -11.47
N ILE A 164 27.47 21.90 -10.64
CA ILE A 164 28.59 22.10 -9.71
C ILE A 164 29.89 22.38 -10.49
N LYS A 165 30.18 21.58 -11.52
CA LYS A 165 31.40 21.71 -12.34
C LYS A 165 31.46 23.04 -13.12
N LYS A 166 30.31 23.57 -13.54
CA LYS A 166 30.21 24.90 -14.20
C LYS A 166 30.40 26.07 -13.21
N SER A 167 30.23 25.86 -11.91
CA SER A 167 30.39 26.90 -10.89
C SER A 167 31.81 26.98 -10.29
N SER A 168 32.66 25.99 -10.56
CA SER A 168 34.06 25.94 -10.11
C SER A 168 35.07 26.34 -11.19
N SER A 169 34.58 26.77 -12.36
CA SER A 169 35.35 27.37 -13.46
C SER A 169 34.88 28.79 -13.68
#